data_AF-A0A1A9W8T8-F1
#
_entry.id   AF-A0A1A9W8T8-F1
#
_cell.length_a   1.000
_cell.length_b   1.000
_cell.length_c   1.000
_cell.angle_alpha   90.00
_cell.angle_beta   90.00
_cell.angle_gamma   90.00
#
_symmetry.space_group_name_H-M   'P 1'
#
loop_
_entity.id
_entity.type
_entity.pdbx_description
1 polymer ?
#
loop_
_entity_poly.entity_id
_entity_poly.type
_entity_poly.pdbx_seq_one_letter_code
_entity_poly.pdbx_strand_id
1 'polypeptide(L)'
;MGIAMDWWPITREILLYLFSVGLLTGFLFNGTIEWLEALTLVVVFVMYSAWLLFFNRVVVPPLRKTDSECPCSCFRVGATVIENEVKIRVYESDLPFNFFQWPKGKLYVKFNWVLTYPFHLAFFFTIPNCKRRLTRKLSLLSFIMFVIWIVALMYVITWTAIVIGFYLDIPDVIMNMTFSAAAVSLPELLFCRTAAKKGREHQSN
;
A
#
# COMPACT_ATOMS: atom_id res chain seq x y z
N MET A 1 18.64 3.68 -27.04
CA MET A 1 18.91 2.52 -26.15
C MET A 1 17.58 2.12 -25.52
N GLY A 2 17.03 0.99 -25.96
CA GLY A 2 15.73 0.50 -25.48
C GLY A 2 15.87 -0.21 -24.14
N ILE A 3 15.04 0.15 -23.18
CA ILE A 3 15.00 -0.46 -21.86
C ILE A 3 14.30 -1.82 -22.01
N ALA A 4 15.01 -2.93 -21.82
CA ALA A 4 14.39 -4.26 -21.72
C ALA A 4 13.68 -4.39 -20.37
N MET A 5 12.46 -3.84 -20.25
CA MET A 5 11.65 -4.04 -19.06
C MET A 5 11.21 -5.49 -19.00
N ASP A 6 11.26 -6.11 -17.82
CA ASP A 6 10.56 -7.37 -17.59
C ASP A 6 9.05 -7.12 -17.79
N TRP A 7 8.47 -7.65 -18.87
CA TRP A 7 7.05 -7.43 -19.21
C TRP A 7 6.09 -8.12 -18.24
N TRP A 8 6.53 -9.21 -17.61
CA TRP A 8 5.73 -10.05 -16.73
C TRP A 8 5.02 -9.32 -15.58
N PRO A 9 5.70 -8.48 -14.75
CA PRO A 9 5.03 -7.71 -13.70
C PRO A 9 4.01 -6.70 -14.23
N ILE A 10 4.31 -6.06 -15.35
CA ILE A 10 3.45 -5.03 -15.97
C ILE A 10 2.20 -5.66 -16.57
N THR A 11 2.34 -6.75 -17.34
CA THR A 11 1.21 -7.47 -17.94
C THR A 11 0.30 -8.03 -16.85
N ARG A 12 0.86 -8.55 -15.76
CA ARG A 12 0.08 -9.03 -14.62
C ARG A 12 -0.80 -7.92 -14.06
N GLU A 13 -0.28 -6.72 -13.82
CA GLU A 13 -1.07 -5.63 -13.21
C GLU A 13 -2.15 -5.09 -14.15
N ILE A 14 -1.84 -4.96 -15.44
CA ILE A 14 -2.77 -4.50 -16.46
C ILE A 14 -3.94 -5.48 -16.64
N LEU A 15 -3.68 -6.80 -16.68
CA LEU A 15 -4.73 -7.81 -16.84
C LEU A 15 -5.76 -7.76 -15.70
N LEU A 16 -5.34 -7.36 -14.51
CA LEU A 16 -6.17 -7.35 -13.31
C LEU A 16 -6.99 -6.11 -13.17
N TYR A 17 -6.39 -5.00 -13.56
CA TYR A 17 -7.13 -3.78 -13.72
C TYR A 17 -8.24 -3.98 -14.77
N LEU A 18 -7.92 -4.58 -15.92
CA LEU A 18 -8.91 -4.88 -16.97
C LEU A 18 -9.99 -5.85 -16.51
N PHE A 19 -9.63 -6.93 -15.80
CA PHE A 19 -10.59 -7.89 -15.27
C PHE A 19 -11.52 -7.25 -14.23
N SER A 20 -10.97 -6.44 -13.32
CA SER A 20 -11.74 -5.77 -12.27
C SER A 20 -12.69 -4.72 -12.84
N VAL A 21 -12.22 -3.90 -13.79
CA VAL A 21 -13.05 -2.90 -14.48
C VAL A 21 -14.11 -3.60 -15.33
N GLY A 22 -13.78 -4.68 -16.04
CA GLY A 22 -14.75 -5.45 -16.83
C GLY A 22 -15.87 -6.07 -15.99
N LEU A 23 -15.54 -6.66 -14.84
CA LEU A 23 -16.52 -7.15 -13.86
C LEU A 23 -17.44 -6.02 -13.36
N LEU A 24 -16.85 -4.89 -12.98
CA LEU A 24 -17.60 -3.72 -12.54
C LEU A 24 -18.54 -3.23 -13.64
N THR A 25 -18.03 -3.02 -14.85
CA THR A 25 -18.82 -2.60 -16.01
C THR A 25 -19.95 -3.58 -16.31
N GLY A 26 -19.71 -4.89 -16.19
CA GLY A 26 -20.73 -5.93 -16.33
C GLY A 26 -21.88 -5.77 -15.34
N PHE A 27 -21.59 -5.50 -14.06
CA PHE A 27 -22.64 -5.27 -13.06
C PHE A 27 -23.39 -3.95 -13.28
N LEU A 28 -22.71 -2.90 -13.78
CA LEU A 28 -23.38 -1.65 -14.11
C LEU A 28 -24.41 -1.81 -15.24
N PHE A 29 -24.26 -2.79 -16.14
CA PHE A 29 -25.25 -3.05 -17.19
C PHE A 29 -26.59 -3.58 -16.66
N ASN A 30 -26.62 -4.21 -15.48
CA ASN A 30 -27.85 -4.74 -14.89
C ASN A 30 -28.76 -3.63 -14.32
N GLY A 31 -28.30 -2.37 -14.24
CA GLY A 31 -29.10 -1.21 -13.85
C GLY A 31 -29.63 -1.20 -12.42
N THR A 32 -29.38 -2.27 -11.66
CA THR A 32 -29.74 -2.44 -10.25
C THR A 32 -28.48 -2.91 -9.54
N ILE A 33 -28.14 -2.27 -8.42
CA ILE A 33 -26.94 -2.62 -7.64
C ILE A 33 -27.44 -3.31 -6.38
N GLU A 34 -27.42 -4.64 -6.39
CA GLU A 34 -27.72 -5.39 -5.18
C GLU A 34 -26.49 -5.43 -4.27
N TRP A 35 -26.69 -5.35 -2.94
CA TRP A 35 -25.60 -5.45 -1.95
C TRP A 35 -24.77 -6.72 -2.12
N LEU A 36 -25.39 -7.78 -2.66
CA LEU A 36 -24.75 -9.07 -2.92
C LEU A 36 -23.79 -9.02 -4.12
N GLU A 37 -24.08 -8.21 -5.13
CA GLU A 37 -23.18 -7.98 -6.27
C GLU A 37 -21.92 -7.21 -5.82
N ALA A 38 -22.09 -6.21 -4.94
CA ALA A 38 -20.98 -5.49 -4.32
C ALA A 38 -20.13 -6.41 -3.43
N LEU A 39 -20.76 -7.28 -2.63
CA LEU A 39 -20.07 -8.27 -1.81
C LEU A 39 -19.28 -9.26 -2.69
N THR A 40 -19.81 -9.63 -3.85
CA THR A 40 -19.13 -10.52 -4.80
C THR A 40 -17.84 -9.90 -5.34
N LEU A 41 -17.82 -8.60 -5.67
CA LEU A 41 -16.60 -7.90 -6.09
C LEU A 41 -15.52 -7.92 -5.00
N VAL A 42 -15.91 -7.70 -3.74
CA VAL A 42 -14.98 -7.74 -2.60
C VAL A 42 -14.42 -9.15 -2.40
N VAL A 43 -15.25 -10.18 -2.48
CA VAL A 43 -14.82 -11.58 -2.35
C VAL A 43 -13.88 -11.98 -3.48
N VAL A 44 -14.19 -11.61 -4.73
CA VAL A 44 -13.32 -11.87 -5.88
C VAL A 44 -11.98 -11.15 -5.72
N PHE A 45 -11.97 -9.90 -5.26
CA PHE A 45 -10.74 -9.14 -5.02
C PHE A 45 -9.84 -9.79 -3.96
N VAL A 46 -10.43 -10.23 -2.83
CA VAL A 46 -9.68 -10.90 -1.75
C VAL A 46 -9.17 -12.27 -2.20
N MET A 47 -10.01 -13.06 -2.88
CA MET A 47 -9.63 -14.37 -3.42
C MET A 47 -8.49 -14.23 -4.45
N TYR A 48 -8.60 -13.23 -5.31
CA TYR A 48 -7.61 -12.92 -6.33
C TYR A 48 -6.27 -12.47 -5.73
N SER A 49 -6.31 -11.60 -4.70
CA SER A 49 -5.12 -11.17 -3.96
C SER A 49 -4.43 -12.34 -3.24
N ALA A 50 -5.21 -13.25 -2.66
CA ALA A 50 -4.71 -14.48 -2.06
C ALA A 50 -4.09 -15.43 -3.11
N TRP A 51 -4.74 -15.58 -4.26
CA TRP A 51 -4.23 -16.36 -5.40
C TRP A 51 -2.90 -15.81 -5.90
N LEU A 52 -2.78 -14.49 -6.07
CA LEU A 52 -1.51 -13.86 -6.44
C LEU A 52 -0.42 -14.11 -5.41
N LEU A 53 -0.71 -13.93 -4.12
CA LEU A 53 0.28 -14.16 -3.06
C LEU A 53 0.73 -15.62 -3.05
N PHE A 54 -0.16 -16.55 -3.37
CA PHE A 54 0.14 -17.97 -3.49
C PHE A 54 0.95 -18.28 -4.76
N PHE A 55 0.51 -17.83 -5.92
CA PHE A 55 1.12 -18.09 -7.22
C PHE A 55 2.49 -17.41 -7.35
N ASN A 56 2.62 -16.15 -6.90
CA ASN A 56 3.89 -15.42 -6.85
C ASN A 56 4.93 -16.14 -5.97
N ARG A 57 4.50 -16.82 -4.89
CA ARG A 57 5.40 -17.62 -4.04
C ARG A 57 5.85 -18.92 -4.71
N VAL A 58 5.02 -19.51 -5.58
CA VAL A 58 5.27 -20.80 -6.24
C VAL A 58 6.03 -20.63 -7.55
N VAL A 59 5.73 -19.59 -8.33
CA VAL A 59 6.16 -19.45 -9.73
C VAL A 59 7.39 -18.55 -9.89
N VAL A 60 7.64 -17.58 -9.00
CA VAL A 60 8.83 -16.73 -9.08
C VAL A 60 10.17 -17.42 -8.73
N PRO A 61 10.26 -18.35 -7.77
CA PRO A 61 11.53 -19.02 -7.48
C PRO A 61 12.10 -19.82 -8.67
N PRO A 62 11.28 -20.57 -9.46
CA PRO A 62 11.74 -21.23 -10.67
C PRO A 62 12.17 -20.27 -11.80
N LEU A 63 11.43 -19.18 -12.02
CA LEU A 63 11.66 -18.24 -13.14
C LEU A 63 12.87 -17.32 -12.95
N ARG A 64 13.38 -17.14 -11.73
CA ARG A 64 14.58 -16.32 -11.44
C ARG A 64 15.90 -17.06 -11.68
N LYS A 65 15.90 -18.35 -12.02
CA LYS A 65 17.13 -19.11 -12.30
C LYS A 65 17.83 -18.74 -13.61
N THR A 66 17.23 -17.86 -14.42
CA THR A 66 17.73 -17.50 -15.75
C THR A 66 18.25 -16.06 -15.83
N ASP A 67 18.79 -15.49 -14.75
CA ASP A 67 19.79 -14.42 -14.88
C ASP A 67 21.16 -15.09 -14.92
N SER A 68 21.55 -15.55 -16.11
CA SER A 68 22.95 -15.85 -16.39
C SER A 68 23.74 -14.56 -16.24
N GLU A 69 24.69 -14.54 -15.30
CA GLU A 69 25.56 -13.39 -15.02
C GLU A 69 26.23 -12.89 -16.31
N CYS A 70 25.83 -11.69 -16.76
CA CYS A 70 26.54 -10.95 -17.79
C CYS A 70 27.71 -10.17 -17.14
N PRO A 71 28.95 -10.23 -17.66
CA PRO A 71 30.10 -9.52 -17.09
C PRO A 71 30.11 -8.00 -17.25
N CYS A 72 29.08 -7.38 -17.86
CA CYS A 72 29.07 -5.97 -18.20
C CYS A 72 28.06 -5.14 -17.39
N SER A 73 28.42 -3.89 -17.09
CA SER A 73 27.66 -2.94 -16.26
C SER A 73 26.40 -2.37 -16.91
N CYS A 74 25.97 -2.89 -18.07
CA CYS A 74 24.99 -2.22 -18.93
C CYS A 74 23.52 -2.54 -18.62
N PHE A 75 23.20 -3.50 -17.76
CA PHE A 75 21.79 -3.82 -17.55
C PHE A 75 21.50 -4.40 -16.16
N ARG A 76 21.29 -3.52 -15.18
CA ARG A 76 20.71 -3.88 -13.88
C ARG A 76 19.29 -3.34 -13.82
N VAL A 77 18.32 -4.25 -13.73
CA VAL A 77 16.86 -4.02 -13.63
C VAL A 77 16.56 -2.96 -12.55
N GLY A 78 16.33 -1.72 -12.97
CA GLY A 78 16.09 -0.58 -12.08
C GLY A 78 14.67 -0.54 -11.47
N ALA A 79 13.71 -1.25 -12.05
CA ALA A 79 12.34 -1.28 -11.54
C ALA A 79 12.21 -2.04 -10.21
N THR A 80 12.94 -3.15 -10.05
CA THR A 80 12.95 -3.91 -8.80
C THR A 80 13.67 -3.15 -7.68
N VAL A 81 14.69 -2.35 -8.00
CA VAL A 81 15.37 -1.49 -7.02
C VAL A 81 14.48 -0.33 -6.60
N ILE A 82 13.72 0.29 -7.51
CA ILE A 82 12.79 1.37 -7.15
C ILE A 82 11.64 0.86 -6.28
N GLU A 83 11.01 -0.28 -6.61
CA GLU A 83 9.95 -0.83 -5.78
C GLU A 83 10.48 -1.29 -4.42
N ASN A 84 11.68 -1.90 -4.37
CA ASN A 84 12.31 -2.23 -3.10
C ASN A 84 12.72 -0.99 -2.31
N GLU A 85 13.28 0.06 -2.90
CA GLU A 85 13.69 1.28 -2.18
C GLU A 85 12.50 2.11 -1.70
N VAL A 86 11.42 2.15 -2.47
CA VAL A 86 10.16 2.79 -2.07
C VAL A 86 9.49 1.98 -0.95
N LYS A 87 9.43 0.65 -1.06
CA LYS A 87 8.94 -0.23 -0.01
C LYS A 87 9.82 -0.18 1.24
N ILE A 88 11.14 -0.07 1.08
CA ILE A 88 12.11 0.12 2.17
C ILE A 88 11.92 1.49 2.79
N ARG A 89 11.68 2.58 2.05
CA ARG A 89 11.44 3.91 2.65
C ARG A 89 10.13 4.03 3.41
N VAL A 90 9.07 3.35 2.96
CA VAL A 90 7.81 3.23 3.71
C VAL A 90 7.99 2.30 4.92
N TYR A 91 8.86 1.30 4.84
CA TYR A 91 9.20 0.43 5.98
C TYR A 91 10.19 1.08 6.96
N GLU A 92 11.04 2.01 6.50
CA GLU A 92 12.03 2.73 7.31
C GLU A 92 11.33 3.70 8.28
N SER A 93 10.12 4.18 7.95
CA SER A 93 9.28 4.88 8.92
C SER A 93 8.67 3.97 10.00
N ASP A 94 8.67 2.64 9.77
CA ASP A 94 8.05 1.63 10.63
C ASP A 94 9.07 0.68 11.30
N LEU A 95 10.39 0.96 11.24
CA LEU A 95 11.40 0.23 12.03
C LEU A 95 11.46 0.79 13.46
N PRO A 96 11.72 -0.06 14.48
CA PRO A 96 11.10 0.07 15.79
C PRO A 96 11.37 1.46 16.38
N PHE A 97 10.28 2.21 16.55
CA PHE A 97 10.25 3.25 17.55
C PHE A 97 10.80 2.61 18.83
N ASN A 98 11.94 3.12 19.32
CA ASN A 98 12.49 2.65 20.59
C ASN A 98 11.46 3.01 21.67
N PHE A 99 10.56 2.07 21.96
CA PHE A 99 9.42 2.23 22.89
C PHE A 99 9.86 2.81 24.24
N PHE A 100 11.09 2.46 24.63
CA PHE A 100 11.68 2.80 25.90
C PHE A 100 12.71 3.94 25.86
N GLN A 101 13.01 4.51 24.69
CA GLN A 101 13.97 5.59 24.60
C GLN A 101 13.24 6.94 24.50
N TRP A 102 13.14 7.60 25.65
CA TRP A 102 12.56 8.94 25.74
C TRP A 102 13.31 9.94 24.84
N PRO A 103 12.63 10.68 23.95
CA PRO A 103 13.29 11.62 23.06
C PRO A 103 13.91 12.77 23.86
N LYS A 104 15.22 12.95 23.70
CA LYS A 104 15.96 14.09 24.24
C LYS A 104 15.96 15.21 23.19
N GLY A 105 15.12 16.22 23.38
CA GLY A 105 14.97 17.32 22.42
C GLY A 105 13.91 18.35 22.83
N LYS A 106 13.57 19.24 21.89
CA LYS A 106 12.56 20.31 22.03
C LYS A 106 11.16 19.74 22.33
N LEU A 107 10.30 20.54 22.98
CA LEU A 107 8.98 20.10 23.48
C LEU A 107 8.07 19.51 22.38
N TYR A 108 8.08 20.06 21.17
CA TYR A 108 7.27 19.55 20.06
C TYR A 108 7.67 18.11 19.64
N VAL A 109 8.95 17.74 19.76
CA VAL A 109 9.42 16.37 19.47
C VAL A 109 8.85 15.40 20.49
N LYS A 110 8.78 15.83 21.76
CA LYS A 110 8.20 15.03 22.84
C LYS A 110 6.68 14.88 22.67
N PHE A 111 5.99 15.97 22.34
CA PHE A 111 4.54 15.92 22.08
C PHE A 111 4.20 15.01 20.90
N ASN A 112 4.94 15.16 19.78
CA ASN A 112 4.77 14.30 18.62
C ASN A 112 5.05 12.81 18.95
N TRP A 113 6.08 12.54 19.75
CA TRP A 113 6.39 11.18 20.22
C TRP A 113 5.26 10.57 21.06
N VAL A 114 4.69 11.33 22.00
CA VAL A 114 3.57 10.88 22.84
C VAL A 114 2.33 10.59 22.00
N LEU A 115 2.04 11.44 21.00
CA LEU A 115 0.88 11.26 20.12
C LEU A 115 1.02 10.02 19.21
N THR A 116 2.21 9.76 18.67
CA THR A 116 2.45 8.61 17.78
C THR A 116 2.52 7.27 18.54
N TYR A 117 2.88 7.28 19.82
CA TYR A 117 3.06 6.09 20.66
C TYR A 117 1.85 5.12 20.71
N PRO A 118 0.61 5.55 21.03
CA PRO A 118 -0.54 4.64 21.13
C PRO A 118 -0.89 3.98 19.79
N PHE A 119 -0.77 4.70 18.67
CA PHE A 119 -0.99 4.14 17.34
C PHE A 119 0.06 3.08 17.02
N HIS A 120 1.34 3.37 17.26
CA HIS A 120 2.43 2.44 16.96
C HIS A 120 2.39 1.19 17.86
N LEU A 121 1.91 1.31 19.10
CA LEU A 121 1.66 0.18 20.00
C LEU A 121 0.51 -0.70 19.52
N ALA A 122 -0.58 -0.06 19.07
CA ALA A 122 -1.72 -0.77 18.52
C ALA A 122 -1.33 -1.54 17.24
N PHE A 123 -0.52 -0.93 16.35
CA PHE A 123 0.03 -1.60 15.17
C PHE A 123 0.98 -2.75 15.53
N PHE A 124 1.86 -2.57 16.52
CA PHE A 124 2.76 -3.63 16.98
C PHE A 124 2.00 -4.84 17.55
N PHE A 125 0.92 -4.59 18.30
CA PHE A 125 0.11 -5.66 18.87
C PHE A 125 -0.72 -6.38 17.80
N THR A 126 -1.19 -5.64 16.78
CA THR A 126 -2.11 -6.18 15.78
C THR A 126 -1.42 -6.84 14.59
N ILE A 127 -0.13 -6.55 14.35
CA ILE A 127 0.66 -7.13 13.26
C ILE A 127 1.62 -8.21 13.82
N PRO A 128 1.23 -9.50 13.82
CA PRO A 128 2.12 -10.58 14.23
C PRO A 128 3.31 -10.70 13.25
N ASN A 129 4.52 -10.65 13.82
CA ASN A 129 5.81 -10.64 13.14
C ASN A 129 5.97 -11.72 12.03
N CYS A 130 6.05 -11.28 10.77
CA CYS A 130 6.26 -12.13 9.58
C CYS A 130 7.70 -12.66 9.41
N LYS A 131 8.56 -12.52 10.41
CA LYS A 131 10.01 -12.84 10.32
C LYS A 131 10.37 -14.31 10.58
N ARG A 132 9.44 -15.14 11.09
CA ARG A 132 9.70 -16.56 11.42
C ARG A 132 9.25 -17.52 10.29
N ARG A 133 10.09 -18.51 9.98
CA ARG A 133 9.86 -19.54 8.92
C ARG A 133 8.54 -20.32 9.08
N LEU A 134 8.02 -20.45 10.30
CA LEU A 134 6.78 -21.19 10.62
C LEU A 134 5.49 -20.39 10.38
N THR A 135 5.55 -19.05 10.36
CA THR A 135 4.39 -18.16 10.15
C THR A 135 4.18 -17.75 8.69
N ARG A 136 4.74 -18.50 7.73
CA ARG A 136 4.57 -18.26 6.28
C ARG A 136 3.10 -18.31 5.80
N LYS A 137 2.21 -18.99 6.54
CA LYS A 137 0.75 -19.01 6.30
C LYS A 137 0.00 -17.83 6.94
N LEU A 138 0.62 -17.13 7.91
CA LEU A 138 0.03 -15.99 8.62
C LEU A 138 0.15 -14.67 7.86
N SER A 139 0.76 -14.63 6.66
CA SER A 139 0.86 -13.39 5.87
C SER A 139 -0.50 -12.85 5.43
N LEU A 140 -1.48 -13.73 5.21
CA LEU A 140 -2.86 -13.33 4.94
C LEU A 140 -3.51 -12.68 6.17
N LEU A 141 -3.16 -13.12 7.37
CA LEU A 141 -3.67 -12.53 8.61
C LEU A 141 -3.18 -11.09 8.78
N SER A 142 -1.92 -10.80 8.44
CA SER A 142 -1.38 -9.43 8.48
C SER A 142 -2.11 -8.50 7.49
N PHE A 143 -2.49 -9.03 6.33
CA PHE A 143 -3.29 -8.29 5.34
C PHE A 143 -4.71 -8.01 5.84
N ILE A 144 -5.39 -9.03 6.38
CA ILE A 144 -6.75 -8.88 6.93
C ILE A 144 -6.75 -7.89 8.09
N MET A 145 -5.76 -7.97 8.99
CA MET A 145 -5.62 -7.03 10.10
C MET A 145 -5.38 -5.59 9.62
N PHE A 146 -4.59 -5.40 8.57
CA PHE A 146 -4.40 -4.08 7.97
C PHE A 146 -5.69 -3.51 7.37
N VAL A 147 -6.48 -4.35 6.67
CA VAL A 147 -7.80 -3.94 6.13
C VAL A 147 -8.75 -3.52 7.24
N ILE A 148 -8.81 -4.28 8.34
CA ILE A 148 -9.63 -3.93 9.52
C ILE A 148 -9.18 -2.58 10.10
N TRP A 149 -7.87 -2.34 10.20
CA TRP A 149 -7.34 -1.06 10.67
C TRP A 149 -7.65 0.11 9.73
N ILE A 150 -7.62 -0.09 8.41
CA ILE A 150 -8.05 0.93 7.46
C ILE A 150 -9.51 1.30 7.71
N VAL A 151 -10.41 0.32 7.86
CA VAL A 151 -11.84 0.57 8.14
C VAL A 151 -12.01 1.31 9.47
N ALA A 152 -11.30 0.90 10.52
CA ALA A 152 -11.37 1.55 11.82
C ALA A 152 -10.87 3.00 11.79
N LEU A 153 -9.73 3.26 11.13
CA LEU A 153 -9.19 4.61 11.00
C LEU A 153 -10.09 5.49 10.14
N MET A 154 -10.64 4.96 9.05
CA MET A 154 -11.61 5.69 8.22
C MET A 154 -12.87 6.05 9.01
N TYR A 155 -13.38 5.14 9.84
CA TYR A 155 -14.51 5.44 10.73
C TYR A 155 -14.19 6.60 11.69
N VAL A 156 -13.03 6.57 12.35
CA VAL A 156 -12.61 7.64 13.28
C VAL A 156 -12.50 8.96 12.53
N ILE A 157 -11.87 8.97 11.36
CA ILE A 157 -11.69 10.20 10.59
C ILE A 157 -13.04 10.75 10.12
N THR A 158 -13.90 9.93 9.55
CA THR A 158 -15.25 10.35 9.13
C THR A 158 -16.06 10.86 10.32
N TRP A 159 -16.00 10.20 11.47
CA TRP A 159 -16.69 10.64 12.68
C TRP A 159 -16.19 12.03 13.13
N THR A 160 -14.87 12.23 13.17
CA THR A 160 -14.32 13.55 13.50
C THR A 160 -14.66 14.62 12.45
N ALA A 161 -14.70 14.24 11.17
CA ALA A 161 -15.05 15.15 10.08
C ALA A 161 -16.52 15.59 10.19
N ILE A 162 -17.46 14.68 10.44
CA ILE A 162 -18.89 15.01 10.63
C ILE A 162 -19.07 15.97 11.80
N VAL A 163 -18.40 15.71 12.94
CA VAL A 163 -18.47 16.60 14.10
C VAL A 163 -17.96 18.00 13.74
N ILE A 164 -16.84 18.11 13.03
CA ILE A 164 -16.28 19.40 12.59
C ILE A 164 -17.18 20.08 11.54
N GLY A 165 -17.72 19.31 10.58
CA GLY A 165 -18.61 19.80 9.52
C GLY A 165 -19.89 20.41 10.08
N PHE A 166 -20.44 19.82 11.15
CA PHE A 166 -21.58 20.38 11.88
C PHE A 166 -21.28 21.75 12.48
N TYR A 167 -20.05 22.00 12.97
CA TYR A 167 -19.66 23.32 13.49
C TYR A 167 -19.36 24.35 12.40
N LEU A 168 -18.97 23.90 11.20
CA LEU A 168 -18.57 24.76 10.08
C LEU A 168 -19.70 25.02 9.07
N ASP A 169 -20.88 24.43 9.26
CA ASP A 169 -22.05 24.52 8.37
C ASP A 169 -21.74 24.09 6.91
N ILE A 170 -20.81 23.13 6.76
CA ILE A 170 -20.42 22.55 5.46
C ILE A 170 -21.21 21.26 5.25
N PRO A 171 -21.82 21.05 4.07
CA PRO A 171 -22.55 19.81 3.79
C PRO A 171 -21.62 18.58 3.78
N ASP A 172 -22.06 17.52 4.46
CA ASP A 172 -21.31 16.26 4.67
C ASP A 172 -20.81 15.62 3.36
N VAL A 173 -21.59 15.76 2.29
CA VAL A 173 -21.26 15.18 0.98
C VAL A 173 -19.98 15.80 0.40
N ILE A 174 -19.85 17.13 0.45
CA ILE A 174 -18.70 17.84 -0.11
C ILE A 174 -17.45 17.49 0.70
N MET A 175 -17.57 17.51 2.02
CA MET A 175 -16.49 17.17 2.93
C MET A 175 -15.96 15.74 2.70
N ASN A 176 -16.86 14.75 2.58
CA ASN A 176 -16.46 13.37 2.37
C ASN A 176 -15.81 13.15 1.00
N MET A 177 -16.32 13.81 -0.06
CA MET A 177 -15.72 13.75 -1.39
C MET A 177 -14.30 14.34 -1.40
N THR A 178 -14.10 15.52 -0.81
CA THR A 178 -12.79 16.16 -0.74
C THR A 178 -11.80 15.37 0.11
N PHE A 179 -12.25 14.87 1.27
CA PHE A 179 -11.38 14.09 2.15
C PHE A 179 -10.89 12.80 1.48
N SER A 180 -11.79 12.08 0.79
CA SER A 180 -11.43 10.89 0.04
C SER A 180 -10.42 11.20 -1.07
N ALA A 181 -10.62 12.29 -1.82
CA ALA A 181 -9.68 12.70 -2.87
C ALA A 181 -8.29 13.01 -2.28
N ALA A 182 -8.25 13.79 -1.20
CA ALA A 182 -6.99 14.13 -0.53
C ALA A 182 -6.26 12.88 0.00
N ALA A 183 -6.98 11.92 0.58
CA ALA A 183 -6.41 10.69 1.11
C ALA A 183 -5.71 9.85 0.04
N VAL A 184 -6.26 9.77 -1.18
CA VAL A 184 -5.65 9.04 -2.31
C VAL A 184 -4.46 9.80 -2.89
N SER A 185 -4.53 11.13 -2.96
CA SER A 185 -3.46 11.95 -3.57
C SER A 185 -2.16 12.00 -2.75
N LEU A 186 -2.23 11.85 -1.42
CA LEU A 186 -1.05 11.91 -0.55
C LEU A 186 -0.01 10.82 -0.84
N PRO A 187 -0.33 9.52 -0.86
CA PRO A 187 0.63 8.48 -1.21
C PRO A 187 1.14 8.65 -2.64
N GLU A 188 0.28 8.99 -3.60
CA GLU A 188 0.68 9.25 -4.99
C GLU A 188 1.72 10.38 -5.10
N LEU A 189 1.50 11.49 -4.38
CA LEU A 189 2.43 12.61 -4.36
C LEU A 189 3.79 12.22 -3.76
N LEU A 190 3.79 11.39 -2.72
CA LEU A 190 5.03 10.87 -2.14
C LEU A 190 5.77 9.97 -3.14
N PHE A 191 5.06 9.07 -3.84
CA PHE A 191 5.64 8.23 -4.89
C PHE A 191 6.22 9.08 -6.03
N CYS A 192 5.46 10.02 -6.57
CA CYS A 192 5.91 10.95 -7.61
C CYS A 192 7.14 11.76 -7.17
N ARG A 193 7.16 12.23 -5.92
CA ARG A 193 8.30 12.98 -5.36
C ARG A 193 9.55 12.11 -5.27
N THR A 194 9.42 10.84 -4.89
CA THR A 194 10.56 9.92 -4.85
C THR A 194 11.09 9.59 -6.25
N ALA A 195 10.21 9.34 -7.22
CA ALA A 195 10.58 9.10 -8.61
C ALA A 195 11.28 10.32 -9.24
N ALA A 196 10.76 11.52 -9.01
CA ALA A 196 11.35 12.77 -9.51
C ALA A 196 12.72 13.10 -8.89
N LYS A 197 12.98 12.65 -7.65
CA LYS A 197 14.33 12.76 -7.05
C LYS A 197 15.32 11.83 -7.76
N LYS A 198 14.91 10.59 -8.05
CA LYS A 198 15.78 9.61 -8.72
C LYS A 198 16.15 10.04 -10.14
N GLY A 199 15.21 10.62 -10.89
CA GLY A 199 15.49 11.16 -12.22
C GLY A 199 16.54 12.28 -12.24
N ARG A 200 16.57 13.13 -11.20
CA ARG A 200 17.55 14.22 -11.09
C ARG A 200 18.96 13.74 -10.74
N GLU A 201 19.09 12.67 -9.95
CA GLU A 201 20.40 12.09 -9.59
C GLU A 201 21.09 11.45 -10.80
N HIS A 202 20.33 10.83 -11.71
CA HIS A 202 20.87 10.22 -12.93
C HIS A 202 21.31 11.22 -14.00
N GLN A 203 20.87 12.48 -13.92
CA GLN A 203 21.26 13.52 -14.89
C GLN A 203 22.40 14.41 -14.39
N SER A 204 22.84 14.23 -13.13
CA SER A 204 23.95 14.96 -12.51
C SER A 204 25.29 14.19 -12.52
N ASN A 205 25.32 12.99 -13.12
CA ASN A 205 26.47 12.09 -13.17
C ASN A 205 26.69 11.63 -14.61
#